data_AF-A0A9E0LNN1-F1
#
_entry.id   AF-A0A9E0LNN1-F1
#
_cell.length_a   1.000
_cell.length_b   1.000
_cell.length_c   1.000
_cell.angle_alpha   90.00
_cell.angle_beta   90.00
_cell.angle_gamma   90.00
#
_symmetry.space_group_name_H-M   'P 1'
#
loop_
_entity.id
_entity.type
_entity.pdbx_description
1 polymer ?
#
loop_
_entity_poly.entity_id
_entity_poly.type
_entity_poly.pdbx_seq_one_letter_code
_entity_poly.pdbx_strand_id
1 'polypeptide(L)'
;MSDPNNVSANYYAGYCFYLAGRRSEAVSSFWRLAQVFPTRREGIQALAYLRQIDPDFAKHNASKSLPGGVNQVPGRLSRASAGEQSTQSQSNNEKLVPKLSAKDIVERLVEVKPSAGKNPNVSPSFIRLVKDLVVAMPLPVLRLLLDQGARIVVVSSAVEHDMRIQNTAPRGWDSSFSWKESPALTQGSKVVMSQFRADSRSGEAVSTTEEIGVLRHETGHAVDYCLGQFSDSPEFKHAYALEAARVPDEHKQRLDYFLQKSSTGPSETFAELFCYSTGGETDAGRKESGELVHKYFPQCELLMTKRLAALGQ
;
A
#
# COMPACT_ATOMS: atom_id res chain seq x y z
N MET A 1 -18.35 28.39 8.19
CA MET A 1 -18.57 28.40 6.73
C MET A 1 -17.21 28.57 6.08
N SER A 2 -16.74 27.58 5.32
CA SER A 2 -15.43 27.61 4.65
C SER A 2 -15.41 28.66 3.53
N ASP A 3 -14.28 29.33 3.35
CA ASP A 3 -14.04 30.30 2.28
C ASP A 3 -14.39 29.68 0.90
N PRO A 4 -15.35 30.26 0.15
CA PRO A 4 -15.78 29.72 -1.15
C PRO A 4 -14.68 29.71 -2.22
N ASN A 5 -13.56 30.41 -2.01
CA ASN A 5 -12.42 30.43 -2.92
C ASN A 5 -11.28 29.47 -2.51
N ASN A 6 -11.39 28.81 -1.34
CA ASN A 6 -10.40 27.83 -0.92
C ASN A 6 -10.65 26.49 -1.64
N VAL A 7 -9.94 26.28 -2.75
CA VAL A 7 -10.05 25.11 -3.63
C VAL A 7 -9.92 23.80 -2.84
N SER A 8 -8.94 23.71 -1.96
CA SER A 8 -8.67 22.53 -1.15
C SER A 8 -9.84 22.25 -0.21
N ALA A 9 -10.35 23.27 0.50
CA ALA A 9 -11.49 23.10 1.41
C ALA A 9 -12.75 22.64 0.68
N ASN A 10 -13.01 23.16 -0.53
CA ASN A 10 -14.15 22.73 -1.35
C ASN A 10 -13.98 21.30 -1.86
N TYR A 11 -12.76 20.92 -2.26
CA TYR A 11 -12.44 19.54 -2.66
C TYR A 11 -12.63 18.55 -1.52
N TYR A 12 -12.13 18.87 -0.34
CA TYR A 12 -12.31 18.03 0.84
C TYR A 12 -13.78 17.93 1.27
N ALA A 13 -14.57 19.00 1.15
CA ALA A 13 -16.00 18.94 1.42
C ALA A 13 -16.72 17.94 0.49
N GLY A 14 -16.46 18.00 -0.82
CA GLY A 14 -17.03 17.05 -1.79
C GLY A 14 -16.60 15.60 -1.52
N TYR A 15 -15.35 15.41 -1.13
CA TYR A 15 -14.82 14.10 -0.79
C TYR A 15 -15.42 13.52 0.51
N CYS A 16 -15.65 14.35 1.52
CA CYS A 16 -16.35 13.94 2.74
C CYS A 16 -17.79 13.50 2.45
N PHE A 17 -18.52 14.20 1.56
CA PHE A 17 -19.84 13.75 1.14
C PHE A 17 -19.79 12.41 0.42
N TYR A 18 -18.78 12.19 -0.41
CA TYR A 18 -18.58 10.92 -1.10
C TYR A 18 -18.38 9.75 -0.12
N LEU A 19 -17.47 9.91 0.85
CA LEU A 19 -17.18 8.90 1.86
C LEU A 19 -18.36 8.65 2.80
N ALA A 20 -19.15 9.67 3.11
CA ALA A 20 -20.37 9.56 3.92
C ALA A 20 -21.56 8.92 3.16
N GLY A 21 -21.37 8.47 1.91
CA GLY A 21 -22.44 7.92 1.08
C GLY A 21 -23.44 8.96 0.56
N ARG A 22 -23.20 10.25 0.80
CA ARG A 22 -24.04 11.39 0.40
C ARG A 22 -23.75 11.76 -1.05
N ARG A 23 -24.11 10.86 -1.97
CA ARG A 23 -23.69 10.90 -3.38
C ARG A 23 -24.15 12.16 -4.13
N SER A 24 -25.37 12.63 -3.91
CA SER A 24 -25.90 13.83 -4.59
C SER A 24 -25.11 15.09 -4.24
N GLU A 25 -24.73 15.23 -2.97
CA GLU A 25 -23.96 16.38 -2.47
C GLU A 25 -22.50 16.29 -2.94
N ALA A 26 -21.93 15.09 -2.97
CA ALA A 26 -20.61 14.86 -3.54
C ALA A 26 -20.56 15.25 -5.04
N VAL A 27 -21.55 14.82 -5.83
CA VAL A 27 -21.68 15.18 -7.25
C VAL A 27 -21.78 16.70 -7.41
N SER A 28 -22.64 17.36 -6.64
CA SER A 28 -22.78 18.82 -6.68
C SER A 28 -21.48 19.55 -6.34
N SER A 29 -20.77 19.11 -5.30
CA SER A 29 -19.49 19.70 -4.89
C SER A 29 -18.40 19.50 -5.94
N PHE A 30 -18.30 18.31 -6.53
CA PHE A 30 -17.29 18.04 -7.55
C PHE A 30 -17.57 18.77 -8.86
N TRP A 31 -18.83 18.90 -9.28
CA TRP A 31 -19.17 19.72 -10.45
C TRP A 31 -18.79 21.18 -10.26
N ARG A 32 -19.05 21.74 -9.07
CA ARG A 32 -18.61 23.11 -8.73
C ARG A 32 -17.10 23.27 -8.84
N LEU A 33 -16.32 22.32 -8.31
CA LEU A 33 -14.85 22.35 -8.43
C LEU A 33 -14.35 22.24 -9.86
N ALA A 34 -14.92 21.31 -10.63
CA ALA A 34 -14.57 21.10 -12.03
C ALA A 34 -14.88 22.33 -12.90
N GLN A 35 -15.94 23.07 -12.57
CA GLN A 35 -16.36 24.26 -13.30
C GLN A 35 -15.59 25.52 -12.89
N VAL A 36 -15.36 25.72 -11.59
CA VAL A 36 -14.68 26.93 -11.07
C VAL A 36 -13.16 26.82 -11.22
N PHE A 37 -12.59 25.62 -11.13
CA PHE A 37 -11.14 25.39 -11.17
C PHE A 37 -10.72 24.29 -12.17
N PRO A 38 -11.10 24.40 -13.46
CA PRO A 38 -10.98 23.31 -14.45
C PRO A 38 -9.54 22.85 -14.74
N THR A 39 -8.56 23.74 -14.57
CA THR A 39 -7.14 23.48 -14.85
C THR A 39 -6.33 23.14 -13.60
N ARG A 40 -6.92 23.29 -12.40
CA ARG A 40 -6.25 22.96 -11.13
C ARG A 40 -6.34 21.46 -10.88
N ARG A 41 -5.34 20.93 -10.17
CA ARG A 41 -5.24 19.50 -9.84
C ARG A 41 -6.53 18.97 -9.20
N GLU A 42 -7.12 19.72 -8.29
CA GLU A 42 -8.34 19.38 -7.57
C GLU A 42 -9.57 19.34 -8.49
N GLY A 43 -9.65 20.23 -9.49
CA GLY A 43 -10.70 20.20 -10.51
C GLY A 43 -10.56 19.01 -11.45
N ILE A 44 -9.33 18.66 -11.84
CA ILE A 44 -9.04 17.45 -12.64
C ILE A 44 -9.41 16.19 -11.85
N GLN A 45 -9.10 16.14 -10.56
CA GLN A 45 -9.46 15.02 -9.68
C GLN A 45 -10.98 14.95 -9.45
N ALA A 46 -11.65 16.08 -9.29
CA ALA A 46 -13.11 16.13 -9.18
C ALA A 46 -13.79 15.53 -10.43
N LEU A 47 -13.28 15.81 -11.63
CA LEU A 47 -13.76 15.16 -12.88
C LEU A 47 -13.57 13.64 -12.88
N ALA A 48 -12.47 13.14 -12.30
CA ALA A 48 -12.23 11.70 -12.19
C ALA A 48 -13.26 11.02 -11.26
N TYR A 49 -13.63 11.65 -10.14
CA TYR A 49 -14.69 11.16 -9.26
C TYR A 49 -16.05 11.22 -9.94
N LEU A 50 -16.38 12.34 -10.60
CA LEU A 50 -17.65 12.50 -11.30
C LEU A 50 -17.89 11.39 -12.34
N ARG A 51 -16.87 10.94 -13.07
CA ARG A 51 -16.99 9.78 -13.99
C ARG A 51 -17.44 8.50 -13.31
N GLN A 52 -17.16 8.34 -12.02
CA GLN A 52 -17.50 7.14 -11.25
C GLN A 52 -18.85 7.26 -10.54
N ILE A 53 -19.21 8.48 -10.11
CA ILE A 53 -20.34 8.67 -9.17
C ILE A 53 -21.53 9.39 -9.79
N ASP A 54 -21.35 10.10 -10.91
CA ASP A 54 -22.41 10.78 -11.64
C ASP A 54 -22.89 9.89 -12.80
N PRO A 55 -24.10 9.29 -12.69
CA PRO A 55 -24.65 8.42 -13.74
C PRO A 55 -24.92 9.17 -15.05
N ASP A 56 -25.04 10.51 -15.01
CA ASP A 56 -25.28 11.36 -16.16
C ASP A 56 -24.04 12.20 -16.54
N PHE A 57 -22.84 11.77 -16.11
CA PHE A 57 -21.58 12.49 -16.35
C PHE A 57 -21.42 12.96 -17.80
N ALA A 58 -21.74 12.11 -18.78
CA ALA A 58 -21.63 12.45 -20.20
C ALA A 58 -22.54 13.61 -20.62
N LYS A 59 -23.74 13.71 -20.04
CA LYS A 59 -24.69 14.81 -20.31
C LYS A 59 -24.22 16.10 -19.64
N HIS A 60 -23.86 16.03 -18.36
CA HIS A 60 -23.38 17.20 -17.60
C HIS A 60 -22.04 17.76 -18.10
N ASN A 61 -21.15 16.89 -18.62
CA ASN A 61 -19.87 17.31 -19.17
C ASN A 61 -19.99 17.90 -20.59
N ALA A 62 -21.01 17.50 -21.35
CA ALA A 62 -21.30 18.05 -22.68
C ALA A 62 -22.01 19.42 -22.60
N SER A 63 -22.79 19.67 -21.54
CA SER A 63 -23.44 20.96 -21.31
C SER A 63 -22.45 21.97 -20.70
N LYS A 64 -21.65 22.65 -21.52
CA LYS A 64 -21.06 23.95 -21.11
C LYS A 64 -22.15 25.03 -21.11
N SER A 65 -23.07 24.96 -20.14
CA SER A 65 -23.96 26.05 -19.73
C SER A 65 -24.79 25.60 -18.52
N LEU A 66 -24.74 26.39 -17.45
CA LEU A 66 -25.69 26.37 -16.31
C LEU A 66 -26.59 27.64 -16.43
N PRO A 67 -27.72 27.79 -15.71
CA PRO A 67 -28.35 26.92 -14.70
C PRO A 67 -29.88 26.71 -14.83
N GLY A 68 -30.41 25.70 -14.12
CA GLY A 68 -31.77 25.71 -13.55
C GLY A 68 -32.86 24.88 -14.27
N GLY A 69 -33.67 24.18 -13.48
CA GLY A 69 -35.04 23.80 -13.85
C GLY A 69 -35.32 22.33 -14.21
N VAL A 70 -35.84 21.59 -13.23
CA VAL A 70 -37.08 20.76 -13.28
C VAL A 70 -37.35 19.87 -14.52
N ASN A 71 -37.48 18.57 -14.21
CA ASN A 71 -38.36 17.53 -14.80
C ASN A 71 -37.96 16.68 -16.03
N GLN A 72 -38.18 15.37 -15.79
CA GLN A 72 -38.70 14.30 -16.68
C GLN A 72 -37.73 13.27 -17.31
N VAL A 73 -37.94 12.03 -16.84
CA VAL A 73 -37.74 10.69 -17.47
C VAL A 73 -38.73 10.50 -18.65
N PRO A 74 -38.85 9.34 -19.38
CA PRO A 74 -38.00 8.13 -19.57
C PRO A 74 -37.93 7.57 -21.02
N GLY A 75 -37.21 6.45 -21.22
CA GLY A 75 -37.43 5.47 -22.32
C GLY A 75 -36.11 4.98 -22.95
N ARG A 76 -35.57 3.76 -22.73
CA ARG A 76 -36.01 2.35 -22.84
C ARG A 76 -35.91 1.77 -24.26
N LEU A 77 -35.42 0.51 -24.29
CA LEU A 77 -35.46 -0.55 -25.33
C LEU A 77 -34.16 -0.71 -26.15
N SER A 78 -33.35 -1.76 -25.99
CA SER A 78 -33.55 -3.23 -26.13
C SER A 78 -33.35 -3.74 -27.57
N ARG A 79 -32.34 -4.61 -27.77
CA ARG A 79 -32.40 -5.96 -28.40
C ARG A 79 -30.97 -6.46 -28.66
N ALA A 80 -30.57 -7.63 -28.13
CA ALA A 80 -30.73 -8.99 -28.70
C ALA A 80 -29.86 -9.17 -29.97
N SER A 81 -29.15 -10.27 -30.24
CA SER A 81 -29.27 -11.70 -29.91
C SER A 81 -28.02 -12.37 -30.55
N ALA A 82 -27.32 -13.27 -29.88
CA ALA A 82 -27.45 -14.74 -29.97
C ALA A 82 -26.81 -15.41 -31.20
N GLY A 83 -26.15 -16.54 -30.92
CA GLY A 83 -25.69 -17.57 -31.87
C GLY A 83 -24.28 -17.33 -32.42
N GLU A 84 -23.41 -18.31 -32.60
CA GLU A 84 -23.49 -19.75 -32.35
C GLU A 84 -22.07 -20.35 -32.49
N GLN A 85 -21.92 -21.59 -32.06
CA GLN A 85 -20.69 -22.36 -31.94
C GLN A 85 -20.09 -22.77 -33.31
N SER A 86 -18.76 -22.94 -33.37
CA SER A 86 -18.16 -24.19 -33.87
C SER A 86 -16.65 -24.23 -33.63
N THR A 87 -16.26 -25.18 -32.78
CA THR A 87 -15.09 -26.08 -32.87
C THR A 87 -14.03 -25.79 -33.94
N GLN A 88 -12.82 -25.46 -33.49
CA GLN A 88 -11.58 -25.90 -34.14
C GLN A 88 -10.56 -26.36 -33.11
N SER A 89 -10.24 -27.64 -33.20
CA SER A 89 -9.12 -28.32 -32.60
C SER A 89 -7.80 -27.67 -33.06
N GLN A 90 -6.98 -27.18 -32.14
CA GLN A 90 -5.58 -26.86 -32.44
C GLN A 90 -4.68 -27.32 -31.30
N SER A 91 -3.99 -28.42 -31.61
CA SER A 91 -2.64 -28.80 -31.21
C SER A 91 -1.97 -27.99 -30.10
N ASN A 92 -1.65 -28.71 -29.02
CA ASN A 92 -0.63 -28.40 -28.04
C ASN A 92 0.62 -27.80 -28.71
N ASN A 93 0.81 -26.51 -28.54
CA ASN A 93 2.08 -25.85 -28.71
C ASN A 93 2.30 -25.10 -27.40
N GLU A 94 2.74 -25.83 -26.37
CA GLU A 94 3.32 -25.23 -25.17
C GLU A 94 4.57 -24.47 -25.61
N LYS A 95 4.37 -23.23 -26.05
CA LYS A 95 5.42 -22.23 -26.04
C LYS A 95 5.94 -22.21 -24.62
N LEU A 96 7.17 -22.69 -24.42
CA LEU A 96 7.93 -22.45 -23.19
C LEU A 96 7.87 -20.94 -22.91
N VAL A 97 7.00 -20.54 -22.00
CA VAL A 97 7.00 -19.20 -21.44
C VAL A 97 8.36 -19.08 -20.76
N PRO A 98 9.21 -18.10 -21.11
CA PRO A 98 10.50 -17.95 -20.46
C PRO A 98 10.28 -17.85 -18.94
N LYS A 99 10.89 -18.76 -18.16
CA LYS A 99 10.94 -18.62 -16.71
C LYS A 99 11.63 -17.29 -16.41
N LEU A 100 10.88 -16.32 -15.88
CA LEU A 100 11.43 -15.02 -15.51
C LEU A 100 12.52 -15.21 -14.44
N SER A 101 13.67 -14.56 -14.64
CA SER A 101 14.70 -14.54 -13.60
C SER A 101 14.27 -13.65 -12.43
N ALA A 102 14.92 -13.81 -11.26
CA ALA A 102 14.67 -12.94 -10.12
C ALA A 102 14.86 -11.46 -10.48
N LYS A 103 15.88 -11.13 -11.28
CA LYS A 103 16.13 -9.76 -11.75
C LYS A 103 14.98 -9.24 -12.61
N ASP A 104 14.47 -10.04 -13.55
CA ASP A 104 13.35 -9.64 -14.39
C ASP A 104 12.07 -9.39 -13.59
N ILE A 105 11.85 -10.18 -12.53
CA ILE A 105 10.72 -9.99 -11.62
C ILE A 105 10.89 -8.69 -10.83
N VAL A 106 12.09 -8.42 -10.29
CA VAL A 106 12.37 -7.19 -9.54
C VAL A 106 12.20 -5.95 -10.40
N GLU A 107 12.62 -5.96 -11.65
CA GLU A 107 12.39 -4.84 -12.59
C GLU A 107 10.89 -4.56 -12.82
N ARG A 108 10.01 -5.56 -12.62
CA ARG A 108 8.55 -5.39 -12.73
C ARG A 108 7.89 -5.02 -11.40
N LEU A 109 8.48 -5.42 -10.27
CA LEU A 109 7.98 -5.12 -8.93
C LEU A 109 8.35 -3.71 -8.49
N VAL A 110 9.56 -3.25 -8.82
CA VAL A 110 10.12 -1.99 -8.34
C VAL A 110 9.75 -0.84 -9.26
N GLU A 111 8.97 0.11 -8.75
CA GLU A 111 8.59 1.33 -9.42
C GLU A 111 9.28 2.52 -8.77
N VAL A 112 10.00 3.35 -9.53
CA VAL A 112 10.61 4.57 -9.02
C VAL A 112 9.73 5.76 -9.39
N LYS A 113 9.33 6.55 -8.40
CA LYS A 113 8.60 7.80 -8.65
C LYS A 113 9.57 9.00 -8.58
N PRO A 114 9.45 9.97 -9.49
CA PRO A 114 10.18 11.23 -9.36
C PRO A 114 9.71 11.96 -8.09
N SER A 115 10.59 12.77 -7.51
CA SER A 115 10.19 13.69 -6.44
C SER A 115 9.17 14.69 -6.97
N ALA A 116 8.17 14.98 -6.15
CA ALA A 116 7.13 15.96 -6.44
C ALA A 116 7.28 17.25 -5.62
N GLY A 117 8.40 17.38 -4.88
CA GLY A 117 8.51 18.34 -3.79
C GLY A 117 9.89 18.96 -3.64
N LYS A 118 10.29 19.17 -2.38
CA LYS A 118 11.51 19.89 -2.01
C LYS A 118 12.76 19.00 -2.01
N ASN A 119 12.58 17.68 -1.94
CA ASN A 119 13.69 16.74 -1.91
C ASN A 119 14.23 16.46 -3.32
N PRO A 120 15.49 16.02 -3.47
CA PRO A 120 15.99 15.57 -4.76
C PRO A 120 15.27 14.29 -5.21
N ASN A 121 15.35 13.99 -6.51
CA ASN A 121 14.96 12.66 -7.01
C ASN A 121 15.76 11.57 -6.30
N VAL A 122 15.16 10.38 -6.19
CA VAL A 122 15.82 9.21 -5.62
C VAL A 122 17.14 8.93 -6.35
N SER A 123 18.23 8.76 -5.60
CA SER A 123 19.54 8.52 -6.18
C SER A 123 19.63 7.14 -6.84
N PRO A 124 20.41 6.99 -7.93
CA PRO A 124 20.65 5.68 -8.55
C PRO A 124 21.23 4.64 -7.59
N SER A 125 22.06 5.08 -6.63
CA SER A 125 22.62 4.20 -5.59
C SER A 125 21.56 3.64 -4.66
N PHE A 126 20.58 4.45 -4.24
CA PHE A 126 19.49 4.00 -3.39
C PHE A 126 18.53 3.06 -4.15
N ILE A 127 18.23 3.37 -5.42
CA ILE A 127 17.45 2.48 -6.29
C ILE A 127 18.13 1.11 -6.43
N ARG A 128 19.44 1.10 -6.67
CA ARG A 128 20.23 -0.15 -6.74
C ARG A 128 20.16 -0.91 -5.43
N LEU A 129 20.36 -0.23 -4.29
CA LEU A 129 20.30 -0.85 -2.97
C LEU A 129 18.93 -1.52 -2.72
N VAL A 130 17.83 -0.84 -3.02
CA VAL A 130 16.48 -1.42 -2.92
C VAL A 130 16.36 -2.66 -3.81
N LYS A 131 16.76 -2.57 -5.08
CA LYS A 131 16.70 -3.71 -6.01
C LYS A 131 17.55 -4.89 -5.55
N ASP A 132 18.75 -4.64 -5.02
CA ASP A 132 19.66 -5.67 -4.52
C ASP A 132 19.08 -6.39 -3.29
N LEU A 133 18.36 -5.69 -2.42
CA LEU A 133 17.66 -6.30 -1.29
C LEU A 133 16.47 -7.14 -1.72
N VAL A 134 15.67 -6.65 -2.67
CA VAL A 134 14.50 -7.38 -3.16
C VAL A 134 14.94 -8.62 -3.95
N VAL A 135 15.96 -8.51 -4.81
CA VAL A 135 16.42 -9.66 -5.63
C VAL A 135 17.03 -10.79 -4.79
N ALA A 136 17.50 -10.49 -3.58
CA ALA A 136 18.01 -11.47 -2.63
C ALA A 136 16.91 -12.32 -1.96
N MET A 137 15.62 -11.93 -2.09
CA MET A 137 14.52 -12.71 -1.55
C MET A 137 14.31 -14.03 -2.31
N PRO A 138 13.76 -15.08 -1.67
CA PRO A 138 13.50 -16.35 -2.35
C PRO A 138 12.62 -16.18 -3.59
N LEU A 139 12.99 -16.85 -4.69
CA LEU A 139 12.27 -16.75 -5.97
C LEU A 139 10.75 -17.03 -5.87
N PRO A 140 10.27 -18.03 -5.09
CA PRO A 140 8.84 -18.25 -4.92
C PRO A 140 8.11 -17.05 -4.31
N VAL A 141 8.76 -16.30 -3.42
CA VAL A 141 8.20 -15.08 -2.80
C VAL A 141 8.10 -13.96 -3.83
N LEU A 142 9.16 -13.75 -4.62
CA LEU A 142 9.15 -12.77 -5.71
C LEU A 142 8.04 -13.07 -6.72
N ARG A 143 7.83 -14.35 -7.02
CA ARG A 143 6.77 -14.80 -7.92
C ARG A 143 5.38 -14.56 -7.32
N LEU A 144 5.17 -14.91 -6.05
CA LEU A 144 3.93 -14.62 -5.33
C LEU A 144 3.58 -13.13 -5.41
N LEU A 145 4.53 -12.25 -5.06
CA LEU A 145 4.34 -10.81 -5.11
C LEU A 145 3.96 -10.34 -6.52
N LEU A 146 4.67 -10.83 -7.55
CA LEU A 146 4.38 -10.47 -8.93
C LEU A 146 2.98 -10.93 -9.38
N ASP A 147 2.63 -12.19 -9.10
CA ASP A 147 1.36 -12.79 -9.51
C ASP A 147 0.16 -12.16 -8.80
N GLN A 148 0.35 -11.70 -7.56
CA GLN A 148 -0.67 -10.96 -6.79
C GLN A 148 -0.68 -9.45 -7.09
N GLY A 149 0.08 -8.99 -8.08
CA GLY A 149 0.10 -7.59 -8.50
C GLY A 149 0.73 -6.63 -7.50
N ALA A 150 1.57 -7.13 -6.59
CA ALA A 150 2.30 -6.32 -5.60
C ALA A 150 3.24 -5.31 -6.27
N ARG A 151 3.55 -4.23 -5.55
CA ARG A 151 4.47 -3.18 -6.03
C ARG A 151 5.36 -2.68 -4.90
N ILE A 152 6.63 -2.45 -5.20
CA ILE A 152 7.58 -1.77 -4.33
C ILE A 152 7.86 -0.42 -4.94
N VAL A 153 7.31 0.64 -4.35
CA VAL A 153 7.40 2.00 -4.85
C VAL A 153 8.52 2.73 -4.13
N VAL A 154 9.56 3.10 -4.87
CA VAL A 154 10.68 3.88 -4.36
C VAL A 154 10.42 5.36 -4.60
N VAL A 155 10.43 6.13 -3.52
CA VAL A 155 10.08 7.56 -3.53
C VAL A 155 11.13 8.37 -2.79
N SER A 156 11.10 9.69 -2.98
CA SER A 156 11.97 10.57 -2.22
C SER A 156 11.57 10.62 -0.74
N SER A 157 10.28 10.78 -0.43
CA SER A 157 9.74 10.71 0.93
C SER A 157 8.35 10.09 0.95
N ALA A 158 7.94 9.48 2.06
CA ALA A 158 6.63 8.82 2.19
C ALA A 158 5.48 9.83 2.01
N VAL A 159 5.69 11.06 2.46
CA VAL A 159 4.72 12.16 2.32
C VAL A 159 4.60 12.65 0.88
N GLU A 160 5.67 12.59 0.08
CA GLU A 160 5.59 12.88 -1.35
C GLU A 160 4.85 11.78 -2.12
N HIS A 161 4.88 10.54 -1.63
CA HIS A 161 4.04 9.47 -2.17
C HIS A 161 2.55 9.74 -1.95
N ASP A 162 2.20 10.15 -0.72
CA ASP A 162 0.83 10.49 -0.37
C ASP A 162 0.76 11.66 0.61
N MET A 163 0.52 12.87 0.10
CA MET A 163 0.41 14.05 0.97
C MET A 163 -0.70 13.94 2.02
N ARG A 164 -1.69 13.04 1.85
CA ARG A 164 -2.78 12.85 2.81
C ARG A 164 -2.31 12.29 4.14
N ILE A 165 -1.18 11.57 4.16
CA ILE A 165 -0.68 10.92 5.38
C ILE A 165 0.23 11.83 6.22
N GLN A 166 0.56 13.03 5.71
CA GLN A 166 1.57 13.95 6.26
C GLN A 166 1.41 14.28 7.75
N ASN A 167 0.19 14.36 8.27
CA ASN A 167 -0.08 14.70 9.68
C ASN A 167 -0.81 13.56 10.39
N THR A 168 -0.61 12.32 9.94
CA THR A 168 -1.12 11.11 10.60
C THR A 168 0.06 10.26 11.06
N ALA A 169 -0.13 9.48 12.12
CA ALA A 169 0.87 8.57 12.64
C ALA A 169 0.67 7.15 12.07
N PRO A 170 1.74 6.36 11.90
CA PRO A 170 1.64 4.92 11.74
C PRO A 170 0.90 4.28 12.91
N ARG A 171 0.31 3.10 12.68
CA ARG A 171 -0.30 2.32 13.76
C ARG A 171 0.77 1.94 14.78
N GLY A 172 0.47 2.10 16.07
CA GLY A 172 1.39 1.74 17.17
C GLY A 172 2.47 2.78 17.46
N TRP A 173 2.53 3.89 16.72
CA TRP A 173 3.42 5.00 17.01
C TRP A 173 2.79 5.97 18.03
N ASP A 174 3.63 6.62 18.83
CA ASP A 174 3.18 7.71 19.68
C ASP A 174 2.66 8.89 18.84
N SER A 175 1.71 9.62 19.42
CA SER A 175 1.06 10.80 18.84
C SER A 175 2.01 11.95 18.49
N SER A 176 3.26 11.93 18.98
CA SER A 176 4.29 12.91 18.64
C SER A 176 4.98 12.67 17.29
N PHE A 177 4.75 11.52 16.65
CA PHE A 177 5.32 11.17 15.35
C PHE A 177 4.28 11.16 14.23
N SER A 178 4.75 11.25 12.99
CA SER A 178 3.91 11.18 11.79
C SER A 178 4.57 10.31 10.71
N TRP A 179 3.88 10.13 9.58
CA TRP A 179 4.48 9.50 8.41
C TRP A 179 5.64 10.29 7.79
N LYS A 180 5.88 11.55 8.19
CA LYS A 180 7.08 12.30 7.77
C LYS A 180 8.36 11.63 8.26
N GLU A 181 8.30 11.03 9.45
CA GLU A 181 9.41 10.38 10.12
C GLU A 181 9.52 8.89 9.75
N SER A 182 8.64 8.35 8.89
CA SER A 182 8.70 6.94 8.51
C SER A 182 9.57 6.72 7.26
N PRO A 183 10.54 5.79 7.30
CA PRO A 183 11.35 5.44 6.13
C PRO A 183 10.57 4.60 5.11
N ALA A 184 9.53 3.88 5.55
CA ALA A 184 8.76 2.99 4.70
C ALA A 184 7.33 2.79 5.21
N LEU A 185 6.47 2.18 4.39
CA LEU A 185 5.14 1.75 4.79
C LEU A 185 4.59 0.67 3.85
N THR A 186 3.61 -0.08 4.33
CA THR A 186 2.87 -1.07 3.55
C THR A 186 1.37 -0.77 3.54
N GLN A 187 0.75 -0.91 2.37
CA GLN A 187 -0.70 -0.80 2.15
C GLN A 187 -1.17 -1.96 1.26
N GLY A 188 -1.67 -3.03 1.87
CA GLY A 188 -2.00 -4.26 1.15
C GLY A 188 -0.75 -4.86 0.51
N SER A 189 -0.78 -5.09 -0.80
CA SER A 189 0.38 -5.61 -1.56
C SER A 189 1.36 -4.52 -2.03
N LYS A 190 1.17 -3.25 -1.62
CA LYS A 190 2.05 -2.14 -1.98
C LYS A 190 2.98 -1.81 -0.82
N VAL A 191 4.28 -1.86 -1.09
CA VAL A 191 5.34 -1.35 -0.21
C VAL A 191 5.82 -0.02 -0.76
N VAL A 192 6.05 0.96 0.10
CA VAL A 192 6.65 2.24 -0.26
C VAL A 192 7.94 2.39 0.53
N MET A 193 9.07 2.61 -0.15
CA MET A 193 10.36 2.87 0.46
C MET A 193 10.83 4.28 0.10
N SER A 194 11.15 5.05 1.12
CA SER A 194 11.58 6.44 0.97
C SER A 194 13.07 6.56 1.14
N GLN A 195 13.76 7.35 0.32
CA GLN A 195 15.17 7.67 0.55
C GLN A 195 15.37 8.68 1.69
N PHE A 196 14.39 9.55 1.91
CA PHE A 196 14.46 10.57 2.95
C PHE A 196 13.23 10.51 3.86
N ARG A 197 13.48 10.77 5.14
CA ARG A 197 12.46 11.05 6.15
C ARG A 197 12.79 12.35 6.87
N ALA A 198 11.83 12.94 7.55
CA ALA A 198 12.10 14.05 8.46
C ALA A 198 12.79 13.54 9.74
N ASP A 199 13.79 14.28 10.22
CA ASP A 199 14.27 14.16 11.59
C ASP A 199 13.19 14.67 12.56
N SER A 200 12.93 13.94 13.64
CA SER A 200 11.86 14.29 14.57
C SER A 200 12.17 15.54 15.42
N ARG A 201 13.45 15.95 15.51
CA ARG A 201 13.87 17.13 16.30
C ARG A 201 14.03 18.37 15.42
N SER A 202 14.72 18.24 14.29
CA SER A 202 15.01 19.37 13.40
C SER A 202 13.99 19.54 12.28
N GLY A 203 13.24 18.49 11.92
CA GLY A 203 12.37 18.46 10.75
C GLY A 203 13.12 18.41 9.41
N GLU A 204 14.45 18.33 9.43
CA GLU A 204 15.28 18.27 8.23
C GLU A 204 15.20 16.88 7.57
N ALA A 205 15.44 16.83 6.26
CA ALA A 205 15.48 15.57 5.53
C ALA A 205 16.75 14.79 5.87
N VAL A 206 16.58 13.56 6.36
CA VAL A 206 17.65 12.62 6.70
C VAL A 206 17.54 11.39 5.81
N SER A 207 18.69 10.89 5.33
CA SER A 207 18.76 9.70 4.49
C SER A 207 18.40 8.44 5.29
N THR A 208 17.61 7.56 4.70
CA THR A 208 17.15 6.28 5.29
C THR A 208 18.02 5.09 4.89
N THR A 209 19.19 5.33 4.31
CA THR A 209 20.09 4.27 3.81
C THR A 209 20.47 3.27 4.89
N GLU A 210 20.68 3.73 6.12
CA GLU A 210 21.00 2.88 7.28
C GLU A 210 19.76 2.15 7.84
N GLU A 211 18.56 2.57 7.43
CA GLU A 211 17.27 1.98 7.81
C GLU A 211 16.70 1.09 6.70
N ILE A 212 17.49 0.80 5.65
CA ILE A 212 17.03 0.06 4.48
C ILE A 212 16.53 -1.35 4.83
N GLY A 213 16.96 -1.91 5.95
CA GLY A 213 16.46 -3.17 6.49
C GLY A 213 14.94 -3.19 6.72
N VAL A 214 14.33 -2.02 7.00
CA VAL A 214 12.88 -1.86 7.14
C VAL A 214 12.13 -2.30 5.87
N LEU A 215 12.74 -2.21 4.68
CA LEU A 215 12.15 -2.69 3.43
C LEU A 215 11.72 -4.17 3.51
N ARG A 216 12.50 -5.02 4.19
CA ARG A 216 12.17 -6.45 4.31
C ARG A 216 10.99 -6.67 5.25
N HIS A 217 10.93 -5.93 6.36
CA HIS A 217 9.78 -5.95 7.28
C HIS A 217 8.50 -5.54 6.54
N GLU A 218 8.52 -4.41 5.83
CA GLU A 218 7.38 -3.96 5.02
C GLU A 218 7.02 -4.96 3.91
N THR A 219 8.02 -5.57 3.28
CA THR A 219 7.75 -6.65 2.31
C THR A 219 7.13 -7.87 2.99
N GLY A 220 7.46 -8.17 4.24
CA GLY A 220 6.80 -9.20 5.05
C GLY A 220 5.30 -8.95 5.21
N HIS A 221 4.88 -7.71 5.49
CA HIS A 221 3.46 -7.33 5.50
C HIS A 221 2.79 -7.54 4.13
N ALA A 222 3.46 -7.16 3.04
CA ALA A 222 2.92 -7.36 1.70
C ALA A 222 2.80 -8.85 1.33
N VAL A 223 3.77 -9.68 1.75
CA VAL A 223 3.75 -11.13 1.58
C VAL A 223 2.60 -11.74 2.38
N ASP A 224 2.41 -11.34 3.64
CA ASP A 224 1.30 -11.80 4.47
C ASP A 224 -0.05 -11.51 3.81
N TYR A 225 -0.21 -10.28 3.31
CA TYR A 225 -1.40 -9.86 2.56
C TYR A 225 -1.61 -10.73 1.32
N CYS A 226 -0.57 -10.95 0.52
CA CYS A 226 -0.60 -11.81 -0.67
C CYS A 226 -0.92 -13.27 -0.36
N LEU A 227 -0.67 -13.74 0.86
CA LEU A 227 -1.03 -15.07 1.34
C LEU A 227 -2.46 -15.16 1.89
N GLY A 228 -3.24 -14.07 1.78
CA GLY A 228 -4.60 -13.98 2.30
C GLY A 228 -4.64 -13.59 3.78
N GLN A 229 -3.68 -12.79 4.24
CA GLN A 229 -3.48 -12.43 5.65
C GLN A 229 -3.28 -13.68 6.52
N PHE A 230 -2.24 -14.46 6.19
CA PHE A 230 -1.95 -15.72 6.86
C PHE A 230 -1.71 -15.56 8.37
N SER A 231 -1.12 -14.45 8.81
CA SER A 231 -0.95 -14.12 10.22
C SER A 231 -2.29 -14.02 10.98
N ASP A 232 -3.39 -13.78 10.27
CA ASP A 232 -4.75 -13.70 10.84
C ASP A 232 -5.45 -15.07 10.92
N SER A 233 -4.83 -16.12 10.36
CA SER A 233 -5.37 -17.48 10.37
C SER A 233 -5.50 -18.05 11.79
N PRO A 234 -6.45 -18.98 12.03
CA PRO A 234 -6.62 -19.62 13.33
C PRO A 234 -5.35 -20.31 13.84
N GLU A 235 -4.60 -20.97 12.97
CA GLU A 235 -3.37 -21.68 13.33
C GLU A 235 -2.25 -20.72 13.76
N PHE A 236 -2.04 -19.64 13.01
CA PHE A 236 -1.00 -18.67 13.32
C PHE A 236 -1.33 -17.89 14.59
N LYS A 237 -2.58 -17.42 14.74
CA LYS A 237 -3.04 -16.74 15.97
C LYS A 237 -2.94 -17.62 17.21
N HIS A 238 -3.22 -18.91 17.06
CA HIS A 238 -3.12 -19.85 18.18
C HIS A 238 -1.66 -20.01 18.64
N ALA A 239 -0.73 -20.21 17.69
CA ALA A 239 0.70 -20.26 18.00
C ALA A 239 1.18 -18.95 18.64
N TYR A 240 0.85 -17.81 18.02
CA TYR A 240 1.17 -16.47 18.53
C TYR A 240 0.69 -16.28 19.97
N ALA A 241 -0.55 -16.63 20.29
CA ALA A 241 -1.10 -16.42 21.63
C ALA A 241 -0.38 -17.26 22.70
N LEU A 242 -0.04 -18.52 22.37
CA LEU A 242 0.72 -19.39 23.29
C LEU A 242 2.15 -18.90 23.51
N GLU A 243 2.78 -18.34 22.48
CA GLU A 243 4.16 -17.85 22.52
C GLU A 243 4.26 -16.48 23.18
N ALA A 244 3.36 -15.56 22.84
CA ALA A 244 3.23 -14.25 23.50
C ALA A 244 3.00 -14.39 25.02
N ALA A 245 2.24 -15.39 25.45
CA ALA A 245 2.01 -15.67 26.88
C ALA A 245 3.27 -16.16 27.62
N ARG A 246 4.29 -16.65 26.91
CA ARG A 246 5.55 -17.16 27.49
C ARG A 246 6.65 -16.12 27.52
N VAL A 247 6.46 -14.96 26.89
CA VAL A 247 7.45 -13.89 26.91
C VAL A 247 7.67 -13.41 28.35
N PRO A 248 8.91 -13.48 28.88
CA PRO A 248 9.24 -12.98 30.22
C PRO A 248 8.92 -11.51 30.39
N ASP A 249 8.52 -11.10 31.61
CA ASP A 249 8.13 -9.72 31.91
C ASP A 249 9.24 -8.70 31.57
N GLU A 250 10.50 -9.08 31.78
CA GLU A 250 11.67 -8.25 31.45
C GLU A 250 11.80 -7.90 29.95
N HIS A 251 11.18 -8.68 29.07
CA HIS A 251 11.19 -8.44 27.63
C HIS A 251 9.88 -7.86 27.10
N LYS A 252 8.80 -7.88 27.89
CA LYS A 252 7.47 -7.41 27.43
C LYS A 252 7.48 -5.96 26.98
N GLN A 253 8.19 -5.09 27.69
CA GLN A 253 8.28 -3.67 27.30
C GLN A 253 8.99 -3.50 25.95
N ARG A 254 10.04 -4.28 25.68
CA ARG A 254 10.78 -4.23 24.41
C ARG A 254 9.99 -4.83 23.26
N LEU A 255 9.16 -5.82 23.56
CA LEU A 255 8.31 -6.51 22.60
C LEU A 255 6.88 -5.95 22.54
N ASP A 256 6.57 -4.83 23.20
CA ASP A 256 5.19 -4.32 23.32
C ASP A 256 4.51 -4.14 21.96
N TYR A 257 5.28 -3.64 20.98
CA TYR A 257 4.83 -3.51 19.60
C TYR A 257 4.38 -4.84 18.97
N PHE A 258 5.13 -5.93 19.21
CA PHE A 258 4.83 -7.27 18.71
C PHE A 258 3.81 -8.02 19.57
N LEU A 259 3.65 -7.65 20.84
CA LEU A 259 2.72 -8.24 21.79
C LEU A 259 1.33 -7.61 21.77
N GLN A 260 1.08 -6.72 20.82
CA GLN A 260 -0.23 -6.09 20.64
C GLN A 260 -1.34 -7.14 20.52
N LYS A 261 -2.46 -6.86 21.18
CA LYS A 261 -3.68 -7.65 21.04
C LYS A 261 -4.29 -7.41 19.65
N SER A 262 -5.28 -8.23 19.27
CA SER A 262 -5.93 -8.23 17.96
C SER A 262 -5.04 -8.77 16.83
N SER A 263 -5.35 -8.43 15.57
CA SER A 263 -4.59 -8.88 14.40
C SER A 263 -3.25 -8.15 14.22
N THR A 264 -3.03 -7.04 14.91
CA THR A 264 -1.77 -6.26 14.77
C THR A 264 -0.56 -7.08 15.24
N GLY A 265 -0.55 -7.59 16.47
CA GLY A 265 0.60 -8.36 16.99
C GLY A 265 1.02 -9.52 16.09
N PRO A 266 0.10 -10.44 15.71
CA PRO A 266 0.40 -11.51 14.76
C PRO A 266 0.97 -11.01 13.43
N SER A 267 0.44 -9.91 12.87
CA SER A 267 0.92 -9.33 11.60
C SER A 267 2.33 -8.77 11.73
N GLU A 268 2.62 -8.03 12.81
CA GLU A 268 3.97 -7.49 13.07
C GLU A 268 4.96 -8.61 13.34
N THR A 269 4.57 -9.64 14.10
CA THR A 269 5.39 -10.84 14.33
C THR A 269 5.69 -11.56 13.01
N PHE A 270 4.69 -11.74 12.13
CA PHE A 270 4.92 -12.34 10.81
C PHE A 270 5.92 -11.52 9.98
N ALA A 271 5.71 -10.21 9.89
CA ALA A 271 6.56 -9.32 9.10
C ALA A 271 8.01 -9.31 9.60
N GLU A 272 8.20 -9.33 10.93
CA GLU A 272 9.53 -9.34 11.54
C GLU A 272 10.23 -10.70 11.37
N LEU A 273 9.53 -11.81 11.55
CA LEU A 273 10.07 -13.14 11.27
C LEU A 273 10.45 -13.29 9.80
N PHE A 274 9.64 -12.76 8.88
CA PHE A 274 9.96 -12.72 7.46
C PHE A 274 11.23 -11.91 7.20
N CYS A 275 11.33 -10.71 7.80
CA CYS A 275 12.51 -9.85 7.73
C CYS A 275 13.78 -10.62 8.15
N TYR A 276 13.73 -11.24 9.33
CA TYR A 276 14.81 -12.04 9.88
C TYR A 276 15.21 -13.21 8.95
N SER A 277 14.23 -13.99 8.49
CA SER A 277 14.47 -15.18 7.64
C SER A 277 15.07 -14.86 6.27
N THR A 278 14.91 -13.62 5.78
CA THR A 278 15.46 -13.15 4.50
C THR A 278 16.79 -12.41 4.64
N GLY A 279 17.48 -12.60 5.78
CA GLY A 279 18.77 -11.99 6.09
C GLY A 279 18.68 -10.49 6.34
N GLY A 280 17.51 -10.03 6.80
CA GLY A 280 17.28 -8.67 7.24
C GLY A 280 17.58 -8.47 8.71
N GLU A 281 18.13 -7.31 9.02
CA GLU A 281 18.02 -6.70 10.33
C GLU A 281 17.17 -5.44 10.12
N THR A 282 16.08 -5.26 10.89
CA THR A 282 15.56 -3.90 11.09
C THR A 282 16.66 -3.04 11.72
N ASP A 283 16.61 -1.73 11.54
CA ASP A 283 17.61 -0.74 12.00
C ASP A 283 18.30 -1.07 13.35
N ALA A 284 19.48 -0.47 13.59
CA ALA A 284 20.29 -0.74 14.80
C ALA A 284 19.53 -0.58 16.13
N GLY A 285 18.43 0.20 16.16
CA GLY A 285 17.55 0.35 17.33
C GLY A 285 16.59 -0.82 17.55
N ARG A 286 16.25 -1.57 16.50
CA ARG A 286 15.32 -2.71 16.55
C ARG A 286 15.97 -4.08 16.48
N LYS A 287 17.28 -4.17 16.21
CA LYS A 287 18.03 -5.44 16.16
C LYS A 287 17.74 -6.37 17.34
N GLU A 288 17.85 -5.86 18.57
CA GLU A 288 17.58 -6.65 19.77
C GLU A 288 16.11 -7.12 19.82
N SER A 289 15.16 -6.29 19.40
CA SER A 289 13.74 -6.67 19.39
C SER A 289 13.45 -7.74 18.33
N GLY A 290 14.03 -7.63 17.14
CA GLY A 290 13.92 -8.66 16.10
C GLY A 290 14.51 -10.00 16.54
N GLU A 291 15.68 -9.99 17.19
CA GLU A 291 16.29 -11.19 17.79
C GLU A 291 15.38 -11.81 18.87
N LEU A 292 14.75 -10.98 19.70
CA LEU A 292 13.79 -11.44 20.70
C LEU A 292 12.51 -12.01 20.05
N VAL A 293 12.03 -11.44 18.94
CA VAL A 293 10.89 -12.01 18.19
C VAL A 293 11.23 -13.39 17.67
N HIS A 294 12.38 -13.55 17.00
CA HIS A 294 12.85 -14.86 16.54
C HIS A 294 12.99 -15.87 17.70
N LYS A 295 13.54 -15.43 18.83
CA LYS A 295 13.72 -16.28 20.02
C LYS A 295 12.41 -16.75 20.63
N TYR A 296 11.41 -15.87 20.74
CA TYR A 296 10.18 -16.14 21.49
C TYR A 296 9.00 -16.60 20.65
N PHE A 297 9.07 -16.49 19.32
CA PHE A 297 8.00 -16.93 18.40
C PHE A 297 8.42 -18.05 17.40
N PRO A 298 9.10 -19.13 17.84
CA PRO A 298 9.61 -20.17 16.95
C PRO A 298 8.51 -20.98 16.22
N GLN A 299 7.32 -21.15 16.80
CA GLN A 299 6.22 -21.86 16.13
C GLN A 299 5.55 -20.98 15.07
N CYS A 300 5.39 -19.68 15.33
CA CYS A 300 5.00 -18.73 14.29
C CYS A 300 5.99 -18.76 13.12
N GLU A 301 7.29 -18.78 13.39
CA GLU A 301 8.32 -18.86 12.35
C GLU A 301 8.25 -20.16 11.54
N LEU A 302 8.04 -21.29 12.23
CA LEU A 302 7.86 -22.59 11.57
C LEU A 302 6.65 -22.59 10.64
N LEU A 303 5.50 -22.05 11.10
CA LEU A 303 4.29 -21.95 10.30
C LEU A 303 4.49 -21.04 9.08
N MET A 304 5.11 -19.88 9.27
CA MET A 304 5.48 -18.97 8.19
C MET A 304 6.38 -19.68 7.17
N THR A 305 7.46 -20.29 7.63
CA THR A 305 8.43 -20.97 6.75
C THR A 305 7.77 -22.10 5.96
N LYS A 306 6.92 -22.91 6.62
CA LYS A 306 6.15 -23.96 5.96
C LYS A 306 5.21 -23.39 4.89
N ARG A 307 4.54 -22.27 5.19
CA ARG A 307 3.65 -21.58 4.24
C ARG A 307 4.40 -21.05 3.03
N LEU A 308 5.58 -20.47 3.23
CA LEU A 308 6.43 -19.98 2.14
C LEU A 308 7.02 -21.11 1.30
N ALA A 309 7.44 -22.22 1.93
CA ALA A 309 7.95 -23.40 1.22
C ALA A 309 6.91 -24.02 0.28
N ALA A 310 5.62 -23.98 0.66
CA ALA A 310 4.51 -24.46 -0.16
C ALA A 310 4.28 -23.64 -1.46
N LEU A 311 4.87 -22.45 -1.59
CA LEU A 311 4.82 -21.66 -2.83
C LEU A 311 5.71 -22.22 -3.94
N GLY A 312 6.70 -23.04 -3.59
CA GLY A 312 7.67 -23.62 -4.54
C GLY A 312 7.31 -25.03 -5.02
N GLN A 313 6.20 -25.59 -4.56
CA GLN A 313 5.68 -26.90 -4.95
C GLN A 313 4.66 -26.75 -6.08
#